data_AF-A0A7C8DM43-F1
#
_entry.id   AF-A0A7C8DM43-F1
#
_cell.length_a   1.000
_cell.length_b   1.000
_cell.length_c   1.000
_cell.angle_alpha   90.00
_cell.angle_beta   90.00
_cell.angle_gamma   90.00
#
_symmetry.space_group_name_H-M   'P 1'
#
loop_
_entity.id
_entity.type
_entity.pdbx_description
1 polymer ?
#
loop_
_entity_poly.entity_id
_entity_poly.type
_entity_poly.pdbx_seq_one_letter_code
_entity_poly.pdbx_strand_id
1 'polypeptide(L)'
;MQCVEFDLTPERPYSLSQTVARLVRFTTLVDRMTDDGEYSRCLHLNNELALMRVNQVGPPSRATLQVTLHGEHVRNRGVREHAERIVRRSLGAGCKLAPFYQGFRNDPLLADSVRAHHGMALCGGATLFESMVTSIFAQQVNLKFAHSIYDELTNRYGDTIEVEGETRVAFPRPARLARVRESTFHNMRLTKAKSGTIVRMAKAFAKGELDEDKLGALPDEDVIEQLVAYKGIGRWTAETSLIRGLGRVDVFPAGDLGVVKKIAIDMLGRSKVASEAEMRDFSERWRPYRSLALIYAYAVLYGDQDPPLRCADS
;
A
#
# COMPACT_ATOMS: atom_id res chain seq x y z
N MET A 1 -25.38 -2.80 -14.65
CA MET A 1 -24.36 -2.87 -13.59
C MET A 1 -25.01 -3.30 -12.29
N GLN A 2 -24.41 -4.25 -11.58
CA GLN A 2 -24.89 -4.73 -10.29
C GLN A 2 -24.27 -3.92 -9.14
N CYS A 3 -24.93 -3.96 -8.00
CA CYS A 3 -24.46 -3.41 -6.73
C CYS A 3 -24.60 -4.46 -5.62
N VAL A 4 -23.59 -4.54 -4.76
CA VAL A 4 -23.57 -5.33 -3.52
C VAL A 4 -23.03 -4.44 -2.41
N GLU A 5 -23.73 -4.37 -1.30
CA GLU A 5 -23.33 -3.62 -0.11
C GLU A 5 -23.24 -4.56 1.09
N PHE A 6 -22.24 -4.35 1.95
CA PHE A 6 -22.09 -5.08 3.20
C PHE A 6 -21.27 -4.28 4.23
N ASP A 7 -21.56 -4.53 5.50
CA ASP A 7 -20.77 -4.00 6.60
C ASP A 7 -19.59 -4.91 6.93
N LEU A 8 -18.45 -4.30 7.24
CA LEU A 8 -17.27 -4.95 7.77
C LEU A 8 -16.84 -4.28 9.07
N THR A 9 -16.70 -5.08 10.13
CA THR A 9 -16.10 -4.59 11.38
C THR A 9 -14.57 -4.70 11.30
N PRO A 10 -13.83 -3.57 11.37
CA PRO A 10 -12.38 -3.56 11.44
C PRO A 10 -11.90 -3.94 12.85
N GLU A 11 -10.63 -4.34 12.96
CA GLU A 11 -9.92 -4.36 14.23
C GLU A 11 -9.83 -2.94 14.77
N ARG A 12 -10.33 -2.72 15.99
CA ARG A 12 -10.44 -1.37 16.59
C ARG A 12 -9.25 -1.09 17.52
N PRO A 13 -8.85 0.18 17.67
CA PRO A 13 -9.38 1.36 16.97
C PRO A 13 -8.95 1.41 15.49
N TYR A 14 -9.76 2.04 14.62
CA TYR A 14 -9.45 2.15 13.18
C TYR A 14 -9.92 3.48 12.59
N SER A 15 -9.09 4.11 11.76
CA SER A 15 -9.44 5.32 11.03
C SER A 15 -9.12 5.15 9.55
N LEU A 16 -10.16 5.08 8.71
CA LEU A 16 -10.04 4.96 7.26
C LEU A 16 -9.25 6.13 6.69
N SER A 17 -9.64 7.36 7.02
CA SER A 17 -9.01 8.58 6.49
C SER A 17 -7.52 8.66 6.81
N GLN A 18 -7.14 8.40 8.07
CA GLN A 18 -5.74 8.35 8.47
C GLN A 18 -4.97 7.24 7.76
N THR A 19 -5.61 6.09 7.56
CA THR A 19 -4.99 4.91 6.93
C THR A 19 -4.77 5.12 5.43
N VAL A 20 -5.75 5.65 4.70
CA VAL A 20 -5.67 5.80 3.24
C VAL A 20 -5.02 7.11 2.78
N ALA A 21 -4.79 8.08 3.68
CA ALA A 21 -4.14 9.36 3.37
C ALA A 21 -2.85 9.20 2.55
N ARG A 22 -2.07 8.13 2.79
CA ARG A 22 -0.85 7.85 2.02
C ARG A 22 -1.12 7.34 0.60
N LEU A 23 -2.22 6.61 0.38
CA LEU A 23 -2.62 6.11 -0.95
C LEU A 23 -3.13 7.25 -1.83
N VAL A 24 -3.82 8.23 -1.24
CA VAL A 24 -4.43 9.37 -1.95
C VAL A 24 -3.62 10.65 -1.87
N ARG A 25 -2.38 10.58 -1.36
CA ARG A 25 -1.47 11.74 -1.23
C ARG A 25 -1.27 12.46 -2.56
N PHE A 26 -1.22 11.69 -3.64
CA PHE A 26 -1.21 12.21 -5.00
C PHE A 26 -2.54 11.79 -5.63
N THR A 27 -3.13 12.64 -6.46
CA THR A 27 -4.32 12.26 -7.21
C THR A 27 -3.97 11.14 -8.17
N THR A 28 -4.35 9.90 -7.83
CA THR A 28 -4.14 8.74 -8.70
C THR A 28 -5.41 8.48 -9.54
N LEU A 29 -5.25 7.71 -10.61
CA LEU A 29 -6.41 7.17 -11.34
C LEU A 29 -7.11 6.01 -10.61
N VAL A 30 -6.44 5.36 -9.65
CA VAL A 30 -6.87 4.09 -9.05
C VAL A 30 -7.47 4.29 -7.66
N ASP A 31 -6.74 4.94 -6.78
CA ASP A 31 -7.11 5.34 -5.42
C ASP A 31 -7.66 6.77 -5.40
N ARG A 32 -8.88 6.92 -4.92
CA ARG A 32 -9.54 8.22 -4.73
C ARG A 32 -10.15 8.30 -3.35
N MET A 33 -10.13 9.50 -2.79
CA MET A 33 -10.87 9.86 -1.58
C MET A 33 -11.72 11.08 -1.93
N THR A 34 -13.00 11.03 -1.59
CA THR A 34 -13.88 12.19 -1.70
C THR A 34 -13.78 13.09 -0.47
N ASP A 35 -14.28 14.32 -0.56
CA ASP A 35 -14.22 15.29 0.54
C ASP A 35 -15.05 14.86 1.77
N ASP A 36 -16.09 14.06 1.57
CA ASP A 36 -16.91 13.43 2.62
C ASP A 36 -16.28 12.16 3.21
N GLY A 37 -15.10 11.75 2.72
CA GLY A 37 -14.29 10.69 3.30
C GLY A 37 -14.58 9.28 2.78
N GLU A 38 -15.28 9.15 1.65
CA GLU A 38 -15.43 7.87 0.93
C GLU A 38 -14.13 7.56 0.17
N TYR A 39 -13.54 6.41 0.49
CA TYR A 39 -12.44 5.87 -0.29
C TYR A 39 -13.00 5.00 -1.42
N SER A 40 -12.52 5.19 -2.64
CA SER A 40 -12.91 4.36 -3.79
C SER A 40 -11.70 3.86 -4.58
N ARG A 41 -11.82 2.62 -5.06
CA ARG A 41 -10.81 1.96 -5.88
C ARG A 41 -11.44 1.04 -6.91
N CYS A 42 -10.98 1.12 -8.16
CA CYS A 42 -11.28 0.10 -9.16
C CYS A 42 -10.22 -1.02 -9.11
N LEU A 43 -10.66 -2.26 -9.04
CA LEU A 43 -9.78 -3.41 -8.87
C LEU A 43 -10.43 -4.70 -9.37
N HIS A 44 -9.59 -5.73 -9.53
CA HIS A 44 -10.06 -7.07 -9.82
C HIS A 44 -10.32 -7.85 -8.54
N LEU A 45 -11.55 -8.33 -8.40
CA LEU A 45 -11.98 -9.24 -7.35
C LEU A 45 -12.19 -10.62 -7.99
N ASN A 46 -11.23 -11.51 -7.76
CA ASN A 46 -11.06 -12.76 -8.51
C ASN A 46 -10.88 -12.45 -10.00
N ASN A 47 -11.86 -12.84 -10.82
CA ASN A 47 -11.85 -12.54 -12.26
C ASN A 47 -12.75 -11.37 -12.64
N GLU A 48 -13.48 -10.79 -11.68
CA GLU A 48 -14.43 -9.71 -11.95
C GLU A 48 -13.76 -8.36 -11.72
N LEU A 49 -14.07 -7.39 -12.57
CA LEU A 49 -13.65 -6.01 -12.40
C LEU A 49 -14.75 -5.24 -11.65
N ALA A 50 -14.38 -4.52 -10.59
CA ALA A 50 -15.32 -3.83 -9.73
C ALA A 50 -14.75 -2.49 -9.24
N LEU A 51 -15.64 -1.52 -9.05
CA LEU A 51 -15.37 -0.35 -8.21
C LEU A 51 -15.79 -0.71 -6.79
N MET A 52 -14.83 -0.72 -5.88
CA MET A 52 -15.06 -0.84 -4.44
C MET A 52 -15.05 0.55 -3.82
N ARG A 53 -16.12 0.89 -3.12
CA ARG A 53 -16.25 2.06 -2.26
C ARG A 53 -16.23 1.61 -0.80
N VAL A 54 -15.58 2.37 0.05
CA VAL A 54 -15.48 2.11 1.48
C VAL A 54 -15.71 3.42 2.21
N ASN A 55 -16.74 3.44 3.06
CA ASN A 55 -17.03 4.54 3.96
C ASN A 55 -16.90 4.09 5.41
N GLN A 56 -16.42 4.95 6.29
CA GLN A 56 -16.37 4.66 7.73
C GLN A 56 -17.55 5.31 8.45
N VAL A 57 -18.31 4.50 9.17
CA VAL A 57 -19.34 4.95 10.10
C VAL A 57 -18.81 4.89 11.53
N GLY A 58 -18.94 6.01 12.25
CA GLY A 58 -18.58 6.14 13.65
C GLY A 58 -17.10 6.47 13.90
N PRO A 59 -16.76 6.83 15.17
CA PRO A 59 -15.40 7.20 15.55
C PRO A 59 -14.48 5.98 15.54
N PRO A 60 -13.14 6.16 15.57
CA PRO A 60 -12.20 5.05 15.50
C PRO A 60 -12.41 3.93 16.53
N SER A 61 -12.90 4.26 17.72
CA SER A 61 -13.19 3.30 18.79
C SER A 61 -14.41 2.40 18.52
N ARG A 62 -15.29 2.76 17.58
CA ARG A 62 -16.52 2.04 17.22
C ARG A 62 -16.73 1.94 15.71
N ALA A 63 -15.63 2.09 14.94
CA ALA A 63 -15.68 2.12 13.49
C ALA A 63 -16.37 0.88 12.91
N THR A 64 -17.19 1.12 11.90
CA THR A 64 -17.78 0.12 10.99
C THR A 64 -17.52 0.59 9.57
N LEU A 65 -17.09 -0.30 8.69
CA LEU A 65 -16.82 0.02 7.29
C LEU A 65 -17.99 -0.45 6.43
N GLN A 66 -18.67 0.49 5.78
CA GLN A 66 -19.66 0.20 4.76
C GLN A 66 -18.94 0.01 3.43
N VAL A 67 -19.01 -1.19 2.86
CA VAL A 67 -18.33 -1.54 1.62
C VAL A 67 -19.37 -1.75 0.52
N THR A 68 -19.22 -1.01 -0.58
CA THR A 68 -20.10 -1.12 -1.74
C THR A 68 -19.29 -1.53 -2.97
N LEU A 69 -19.76 -2.54 -3.69
CA LEU A 69 -19.15 -3.06 -4.91
C LEU A 69 -20.06 -2.78 -6.10
N HIS A 70 -19.52 -2.11 -7.13
CA HIS A 70 -20.18 -1.89 -8.41
C HIS A 70 -19.45 -2.63 -9.52
N GLY A 71 -20.18 -3.38 -10.33
CA GLY A 71 -19.62 -4.09 -11.49
C GLY A 71 -20.65 -5.02 -12.13
N GLU A 72 -20.33 -5.63 -13.26
CA GLU A 72 -21.28 -6.49 -13.97
C GLU A 72 -21.62 -7.76 -13.19
N HIS A 73 -20.64 -8.32 -12.48
CA HIS A 73 -20.72 -9.63 -11.84
C HIS A 73 -20.30 -9.61 -10.37
N VAL A 74 -20.52 -8.48 -9.67
CA VAL A 74 -20.13 -8.35 -8.26
C VAL A 74 -20.91 -9.29 -7.32
N ARG A 75 -21.99 -9.91 -7.79
CA ARG A 75 -22.74 -10.95 -7.07
C ARG A 75 -22.19 -12.37 -7.27
N ASN A 76 -21.16 -12.54 -8.11
CA ASN A 76 -20.54 -13.86 -8.30
C ASN A 76 -19.92 -14.37 -7.00
N ARG A 77 -19.97 -15.69 -6.81
CA ARG A 77 -19.42 -16.36 -5.62
C ARG A 77 -17.95 -16.01 -5.42
N GLY A 78 -17.56 -15.68 -4.19
CA GLY A 78 -16.18 -15.37 -3.83
C GLY A 78 -15.77 -13.91 -4.04
N VAL A 79 -16.56 -13.10 -4.74
CA VAL A 79 -16.22 -11.68 -5.00
C VAL A 79 -16.25 -10.88 -3.70
N ARG A 80 -17.32 -11.03 -2.92
CA ARG A 80 -17.45 -10.39 -1.60
C ARG A 80 -16.32 -10.82 -0.67
N GLU A 81 -16.07 -12.11 -0.56
CA GLU A 81 -15.03 -12.64 0.32
C GLU A 81 -13.64 -12.12 -0.08
N HIS A 82 -13.36 -11.98 -1.37
CA HIS A 82 -12.12 -11.35 -1.83
C HIS A 82 -12.07 -9.86 -1.48
N ALA A 83 -13.15 -9.11 -1.66
CA ALA A 83 -13.22 -7.71 -1.24
C ALA A 83 -12.93 -7.56 0.26
N GLU A 84 -13.54 -8.39 1.10
CA GLU A 84 -13.29 -8.40 2.55
C GLU A 84 -11.81 -8.64 2.87
N ARG A 85 -11.14 -9.59 2.19
CA ARG A 85 -9.69 -9.81 2.36
C ARG A 85 -8.86 -8.58 1.99
N ILE A 86 -9.20 -7.91 0.90
CA ILE A 86 -8.50 -6.70 0.45
C ILE A 86 -8.72 -5.55 1.44
N VAL A 87 -9.94 -5.32 1.91
CA VAL A 87 -10.21 -4.29 2.93
C VAL A 87 -9.42 -4.58 4.21
N ARG A 88 -9.39 -5.84 4.67
CA ARG A 88 -8.63 -6.23 5.88
C ARG A 88 -7.13 -6.05 5.73
N ARG A 89 -6.57 -6.39 4.56
CA ARG A 89 -5.13 -6.33 4.32
C ARG A 89 -4.67 -4.98 3.80
N SER A 90 -5.14 -4.60 2.62
CA SER A 90 -4.66 -3.43 1.87
C SER A 90 -5.14 -2.11 2.44
N LEU A 91 -6.29 -2.08 3.13
CA LEU A 91 -6.75 -0.92 3.91
C LEU A 91 -6.52 -1.10 5.41
N GLY A 92 -5.77 -2.13 5.84
CA GLY A 92 -5.37 -2.31 7.23
C GLY A 92 -6.50 -2.62 8.22
N ALA A 93 -7.73 -2.87 7.77
CA ALA A 93 -8.87 -3.11 8.65
C ALA A 93 -8.74 -4.40 9.50
N GLY A 94 -7.79 -5.28 9.19
CA GLY A 94 -7.44 -6.45 10.02
C GLY A 94 -6.25 -6.22 10.95
N CYS A 95 -5.68 -5.01 11.00
CA CYS A 95 -4.49 -4.72 11.78
C CYS A 95 -4.82 -4.47 13.25
N LYS A 96 -4.22 -5.25 14.15
CA LYS A 96 -4.44 -5.12 15.60
C LYS A 96 -3.60 -3.98 16.18
N LEU A 97 -4.18 -2.79 16.27
CA LEU A 97 -3.51 -1.60 16.80
C LEU A 97 -3.45 -1.54 18.33
N ALA A 98 -4.37 -2.19 19.04
CA ALA A 98 -4.40 -2.11 20.50
C ALA A 98 -3.10 -2.63 21.18
N PRO A 99 -2.53 -3.80 20.80
CA PRO A 99 -1.23 -4.23 21.32
C PRO A 99 -0.07 -3.27 20.97
N PHE A 100 -0.09 -2.68 19.77
CA PHE A 100 0.90 -1.68 19.38
C PHE A 100 0.80 -0.43 20.28
N TYR A 101 -0.40 0.09 20.53
CA TYR A 101 -0.58 1.24 21.41
C TYR A 101 -0.19 0.97 22.86
N GLN A 102 -0.40 -0.24 23.37
CA GLN A 102 0.07 -0.60 24.71
C GLN A 102 1.59 -0.47 24.84
N GLY A 103 2.36 -0.84 23.80
CA GLY A 103 3.81 -0.74 23.78
C GLY A 103 4.36 0.65 23.45
N PHE A 104 3.71 1.40 22.55
CA PHE A 104 4.31 2.59 21.92
C PHE A 104 3.64 3.92 22.24
N ARG A 105 2.53 3.97 22.99
CA ARG A 105 1.85 5.24 23.34
C ARG A 105 2.71 6.23 24.14
N ASN A 106 3.75 5.73 24.82
CA ASN A 106 4.70 6.51 25.61
C ASN A 106 6.11 6.46 25.00
N ASP A 107 6.28 5.91 23.80
CA ASP A 107 7.58 5.89 23.13
C ASP A 107 8.02 7.32 22.82
N PRO A 108 9.24 7.75 23.21
CA PRO A 108 9.66 9.15 23.08
C PRO A 108 9.75 9.65 21.64
N LEU A 109 9.82 8.74 20.66
CA LEU A 109 9.88 9.06 19.23
C LEU A 109 8.51 8.98 18.55
N LEU A 110 7.57 8.21 19.10
CA LEU A 110 6.30 7.90 18.45
C LEU A 110 5.06 8.41 19.19
N ALA A 111 5.15 8.73 20.48
CA ALA A 111 3.99 9.04 21.32
C ALA A 111 3.12 10.17 20.74
N ASP A 112 3.73 11.23 20.24
CA ASP A 112 3.02 12.37 19.63
C ASP A 112 2.27 11.93 18.36
N SER A 113 2.94 11.14 17.51
CA SER A 113 2.34 10.57 16.30
C SER A 113 1.18 9.62 16.62
N VAL A 114 1.36 8.75 17.62
CA VAL A 114 0.35 7.78 18.04
C VAL A 114 -0.91 8.50 18.52
N ARG A 115 -0.76 9.64 19.20
CA ARG A 115 -1.90 10.49 19.59
C ARG A 115 -2.53 11.19 18.39
N ALA A 116 -1.73 11.80 17.51
CA ALA A 116 -2.22 12.56 16.36
C ALA A 116 -2.90 11.70 15.29
N HIS A 117 -2.41 10.47 15.08
CA HIS A 117 -2.86 9.54 14.03
C HIS A 117 -3.55 8.31 14.62
N HIS A 118 -4.31 8.48 15.70
CA HIS A 118 -5.02 7.39 16.35
C HIS A 118 -6.00 6.68 15.39
N GLY A 119 -5.87 5.36 15.29
CA GLY A 119 -6.58 4.50 14.32
C GLY A 119 -5.85 4.30 12.99
N MET A 120 -4.69 4.92 12.75
CA MET A 120 -3.92 4.72 11.51
C MET A 120 -3.33 3.30 11.45
N ALA A 121 -3.71 2.53 10.44
CA ALA A 121 -3.22 1.18 10.18
C ALA A 121 -2.26 1.13 8.97
N LEU A 122 -1.64 -0.03 8.75
CA LEU A 122 -0.87 -0.27 7.52
C LEU A 122 -1.80 -0.36 6.32
N CYS A 123 -1.44 0.32 5.25
CA CYS A 123 -2.13 0.25 3.95
C CYS A 123 -1.13 0.02 2.82
N GLY A 124 -1.63 -0.43 1.66
CA GLY A 124 -0.82 -0.57 0.46
C GLY A 124 -1.64 -1.03 -0.74
N GLY A 125 -0.95 -1.60 -1.74
CA GLY A 125 -1.59 -2.00 -2.99
C GLY A 125 -2.63 -3.11 -2.79
N ALA A 126 -3.57 -3.24 -3.74
CA ALA A 126 -4.60 -4.27 -3.67
C ALA A 126 -4.00 -5.69 -3.76
N THR A 127 -2.80 -5.82 -4.35
CA THR A 127 -2.04 -7.07 -4.47
C THR A 127 -0.57 -6.87 -4.11
N LEU A 128 0.12 -7.97 -3.81
CA LEU A 128 1.57 -8.04 -3.70
C LEU A 128 2.23 -7.66 -5.03
N PHE A 129 1.70 -8.14 -6.17
CA PHE A 129 2.23 -7.80 -7.48
C PHE A 129 2.25 -6.27 -7.71
N GLU A 130 1.12 -5.61 -7.45
CA GLU A 130 1.02 -4.16 -7.55
C GLU A 130 2.03 -3.48 -6.61
N SER A 131 2.13 -3.93 -5.36
CA SER A 131 3.06 -3.36 -4.39
C SER A 131 4.52 -3.51 -4.81
N MET A 132 4.88 -4.64 -5.43
CA MET A 132 6.21 -4.87 -6.00
C MET A 132 6.48 -3.95 -7.19
N VAL A 133 5.53 -3.83 -8.12
CA VAL A 133 5.69 -2.96 -9.30
C VAL A 133 5.83 -1.49 -8.87
N THR A 134 5.01 -1.03 -7.93
CA THR A 134 5.12 0.32 -7.35
C THR A 134 6.45 0.53 -6.64
N SER A 135 6.96 -0.48 -5.93
CA SER A 135 8.29 -0.42 -5.30
C SER A 135 9.41 -0.32 -6.35
N ILE A 136 9.30 -1.01 -7.49
CA ILE A 136 10.25 -0.90 -8.61
C ILE A 136 10.25 0.52 -9.21
N PHE A 137 9.07 1.15 -9.34
CA PHE A 137 8.99 2.55 -9.79
C PHE A 137 9.77 3.47 -8.87
N ALA A 138 9.60 3.31 -7.55
CA ALA A 138 10.21 4.15 -6.52
C ALA A 138 11.73 3.96 -6.33
N GLN A 139 12.36 2.94 -6.93
CA GLN A 139 13.81 2.76 -6.84
C GLN A 139 14.58 3.98 -7.36
N GLN A 140 15.45 4.56 -6.53
CA GLN A 140 16.40 5.62 -6.91
C GLN A 140 15.76 6.89 -7.51
N VAL A 141 14.49 7.19 -7.18
CA VAL A 141 13.75 8.38 -7.68
C VAL A 141 12.89 8.99 -6.57
N ASN A 142 12.36 10.20 -6.80
CA ASN A 142 11.39 10.80 -5.89
C ASN A 142 9.97 10.22 -6.07
N LEU A 143 9.13 10.37 -5.04
CA LEU A 143 7.78 9.79 -5.01
C LEU A 143 6.86 10.35 -6.09
N LYS A 144 6.92 11.65 -6.38
CA LYS A 144 6.09 12.29 -7.42
C LYS A 144 6.38 11.73 -8.81
N PHE A 145 7.65 11.46 -9.11
CA PHE A 145 8.06 10.81 -10.35
C PHE A 145 7.56 9.37 -10.43
N ALA A 146 7.74 8.59 -9.36
CA ALA A 146 7.23 7.21 -9.28
C ALA A 146 5.71 7.16 -9.48
N HIS A 147 4.99 8.11 -8.89
CA HIS A 147 3.55 8.28 -9.07
C HIS A 147 3.16 8.55 -10.53
N SER A 148 3.87 9.45 -11.21
CA SER A 148 3.58 9.74 -12.62
C SER A 148 3.75 8.53 -13.55
N ILE A 149 4.65 7.59 -13.20
CA ILE A 149 4.81 6.32 -13.92
C ILE A 149 3.65 5.37 -13.60
N TYR A 150 3.21 5.33 -12.33
CA TYR A 150 2.06 4.53 -11.91
C TYR A 150 0.79 4.93 -12.67
N ASP A 151 0.49 6.22 -12.79
CA ASP A 151 -0.67 6.70 -13.55
C ASP A 151 -0.54 6.36 -15.03
N GLU A 152 0.63 6.59 -15.63
CA GLU A 152 0.87 6.29 -17.05
C GLU A 152 0.71 4.80 -17.34
N LEU A 153 1.20 3.93 -16.45
CA LEU A 153 1.05 2.48 -16.56
C LEU A 153 -0.40 2.05 -16.46
N THR A 154 -1.10 2.56 -15.46
CA THR A 154 -2.49 2.24 -15.20
C THR A 154 -3.37 2.72 -16.35
N ASN A 155 -3.20 3.94 -16.81
CA ASN A 155 -3.96 4.47 -17.94
C ASN A 155 -3.77 3.66 -19.23
N ARG A 156 -2.56 3.12 -19.45
CA ARG A 156 -2.23 2.41 -20.69
C ARG A 156 -2.61 0.93 -20.67
N TYR A 157 -2.53 0.28 -19.51
CA TYR A 157 -2.65 -1.16 -19.39
C TYR A 157 -3.73 -1.63 -18.43
N GLY A 158 -4.35 -0.72 -17.67
CA GLY A 158 -5.43 -1.03 -16.75
C GLY A 158 -6.72 -1.36 -17.47
N ASP A 159 -7.50 -2.25 -16.90
CA ASP A 159 -8.86 -2.51 -17.37
C ASP A 159 -9.80 -1.43 -16.80
N THR A 160 -10.81 -1.04 -17.56
CA THR A 160 -11.73 0.05 -17.21
C THR A 160 -13.17 -0.43 -17.01
N ILE A 161 -13.91 0.29 -16.18
CA ILE A 161 -15.37 0.16 -16.03
C ILE A 161 -16.01 1.54 -16.04
N GLU A 162 -17.23 1.62 -16.54
CA GLU A 162 -18.06 2.83 -16.44
C GLU A 162 -18.99 2.70 -15.23
N VAL A 163 -18.83 3.61 -14.26
CA VAL A 163 -19.69 3.68 -13.07
C VAL A 163 -20.24 5.09 -12.97
N GLU A 164 -21.56 5.24 -12.98
CA GLU A 164 -22.23 6.55 -12.82
C GLU A 164 -21.78 7.61 -13.82
N GLY A 165 -21.40 7.20 -15.03
CA GLY A 165 -20.91 8.10 -16.08
C GLY A 165 -19.43 8.48 -15.97
N GLU A 166 -18.69 7.85 -15.04
CA GLU A 166 -17.25 8.00 -14.91
C GLU A 166 -16.49 6.71 -15.24
N THR A 167 -15.47 6.84 -16.09
CA THR A 167 -14.50 5.78 -16.32
C THR A 167 -13.61 5.60 -15.10
N ARG A 168 -13.61 4.40 -14.52
CA ARG A 168 -12.72 4.00 -13.43
C ARG A 168 -11.77 2.92 -13.91
N VAL A 169 -10.49 3.04 -13.57
CA VAL A 169 -9.43 2.16 -14.07
C VAL A 169 -8.77 1.37 -12.95
N ALA A 170 -8.57 0.07 -13.15
CA ALA A 170 -7.85 -0.79 -12.23
C ALA A 170 -6.37 -0.87 -12.57
N PHE A 171 -5.55 -1.15 -11.55
CA PHE A 171 -4.16 -1.50 -11.78
C PHE A 171 -4.05 -2.77 -12.66
N PRO A 172 -3.12 -2.83 -13.62
CA PRO A 172 -3.04 -3.94 -14.57
C PRO A 172 -2.77 -5.30 -13.89
N ARG A 173 -3.48 -6.35 -14.33
CA ARG A 173 -3.19 -7.73 -13.90
C ARG A 173 -1.78 -8.18 -14.33
N PRO A 174 -1.14 -9.12 -13.59
CA PRO A 174 0.12 -9.72 -14.02
C PRO A 174 0.08 -10.27 -15.46
N ALA A 175 -1.01 -10.96 -15.82
CA ALA A 175 -1.18 -11.54 -17.16
C ALA A 175 -1.17 -10.50 -18.29
N ARG A 176 -1.63 -9.26 -18.02
CA ARG A 176 -1.60 -8.15 -18.97
C ARG A 176 -0.16 -7.69 -19.19
N LEU A 177 0.57 -7.42 -18.11
CA LEU A 177 1.96 -6.93 -18.19
C LEU A 177 2.95 -8.00 -18.67
N ALA A 178 2.67 -9.28 -18.43
CA ALA A 178 3.48 -10.40 -18.89
C ALA A 178 3.59 -10.50 -20.43
N ARG A 179 2.59 -9.96 -21.14
CA ARG A 179 2.52 -9.93 -22.62
C ARG A 179 3.14 -8.67 -23.23
N VAL A 180 3.49 -7.68 -22.41
CA VAL A 180 4.10 -6.43 -22.89
C VAL A 180 5.57 -6.66 -23.20
N ARG A 181 6.04 -6.12 -24.32
CA ARG A 181 7.48 -6.15 -24.66
C ARG A 181 8.22 -5.15 -23.78
N GLU A 182 9.40 -5.52 -23.31
CA GLU A 182 10.24 -4.62 -22.48
C GLU A 182 10.52 -3.29 -23.18
N SER A 183 10.68 -3.30 -24.51
CA SER A 183 10.84 -2.10 -25.34
C SER A 183 9.67 -1.12 -25.24
N THR A 184 8.45 -1.61 -25.01
CA THR A 184 7.25 -0.77 -24.94
C THR A 184 7.23 0.10 -23.68
N PHE A 185 7.86 -0.33 -22.59
CA PHE A 185 7.98 0.47 -21.37
C PHE A 185 8.97 1.63 -21.48
N HIS A 186 9.82 1.68 -22.53
CA HIS A 186 10.82 2.74 -22.67
C HIS A 186 10.18 4.11 -22.85
N ASN A 187 8.98 4.16 -23.42
CA ASN A 187 8.23 5.40 -23.59
C ASN A 187 7.66 5.94 -22.28
N MET A 188 7.72 5.15 -21.19
CA MET A 188 7.18 5.49 -19.87
C MET A 188 8.26 5.95 -18.88
N ARG A 189 9.38 6.47 -19.39
CA ARG A 189 10.50 6.99 -18.57
C ARG A 189 11.08 5.94 -17.60
N LEU A 190 10.87 4.65 -17.91
CA LEU A 190 11.45 3.52 -17.19
C LEU A 190 12.77 3.08 -17.82
N THR A 191 13.76 2.76 -16.99
CA THR A 191 15.01 2.19 -17.45
C THR A 191 14.78 0.77 -17.99
N LYS A 192 15.64 0.32 -18.91
CA LYS A 192 15.66 -1.08 -19.40
C LYS A 192 15.65 -2.11 -18.27
N ALA A 193 16.42 -1.85 -17.22
CA ALA A 193 16.49 -2.73 -16.06
C ALA A 193 15.13 -2.85 -15.36
N LYS A 194 14.48 -1.72 -15.03
CA LYS A 194 13.16 -1.71 -14.37
C LYS A 194 12.08 -2.36 -15.23
N SER A 195 12.03 -2.02 -16.52
CA SER A 195 11.11 -2.61 -17.49
C SER A 195 11.24 -4.13 -17.54
N GLY A 196 12.48 -4.64 -17.65
CA GLY A 196 12.73 -6.07 -17.61
C GLY A 196 12.34 -6.72 -16.28
N THR A 197 12.56 -6.04 -15.15
CA THR A 197 12.13 -6.55 -13.84
C THR A 197 10.62 -6.67 -13.75
N ILE A 198 9.86 -5.65 -14.16
CA ILE A 198 8.39 -5.66 -14.16
C ILE A 198 7.86 -6.82 -15.02
N VAL A 199 8.38 -7.00 -16.23
CA VAL A 199 7.96 -8.10 -17.12
C VAL A 199 8.29 -9.47 -16.53
N ARG A 200 9.48 -9.63 -15.91
CA ARG A 200 9.84 -10.88 -15.22
C ARG A 200 8.87 -11.19 -14.08
N MET A 201 8.59 -10.21 -13.22
CA MET A 201 7.64 -10.36 -12.12
C MET A 201 6.23 -10.69 -12.63
N ALA A 202 5.77 -9.97 -13.65
CA ALA A 202 4.46 -10.20 -14.25
C ALA A 202 4.32 -11.63 -14.79
N LYS A 203 5.36 -12.17 -15.44
CA LYS A 203 5.39 -13.55 -15.91
C LYS A 203 5.38 -14.56 -14.77
N ALA A 204 6.15 -14.33 -13.70
CA ALA A 204 6.20 -15.22 -12.55
C ALA A 204 4.83 -15.34 -11.86
N PHE A 205 4.16 -14.21 -11.61
CA PHE A 205 2.80 -14.20 -11.07
C PHE A 205 1.78 -14.80 -12.05
N ALA A 206 1.84 -14.45 -13.34
CA ALA A 206 0.89 -14.97 -14.33
C ALA A 206 0.98 -16.49 -14.54
N LYS A 207 2.15 -17.09 -14.27
CA LYS A 207 2.37 -18.55 -14.33
C LYS A 207 2.13 -19.26 -13.00
N GLY A 208 1.90 -18.52 -11.91
CA GLY A 208 1.80 -19.09 -10.56
C GLY A 208 3.14 -19.56 -9.96
N GLU A 209 4.28 -19.13 -10.53
CA GLU A 209 5.60 -19.32 -9.92
C GLU A 209 5.72 -18.50 -8.62
N LEU A 210 5.15 -17.29 -8.63
CA LEU A 210 4.88 -16.50 -7.44
C LEU A 210 3.38 -16.43 -7.21
N ASP A 211 2.97 -16.75 -6.00
CA ASP A 211 1.58 -16.75 -5.57
C ASP A 211 1.45 -16.00 -4.25
N GLU A 212 0.55 -15.02 -4.22
CA GLU A 212 0.41 -14.11 -3.09
C GLU A 212 -0.04 -14.81 -1.80
N ASP A 213 -0.97 -15.77 -1.91
CA ASP A 213 -1.49 -16.49 -0.76
C ASP A 213 -0.43 -17.44 -0.19
N LYS A 214 0.35 -18.11 -1.05
CA LYS A 214 1.49 -18.95 -0.62
C LYS A 214 2.58 -18.12 0.04
N LEU A 215 2.98 -17.00 -0.56
CA LEU A 215 4.00 -16.11 0.02
C LEU A 215 3.50 -15.49 1.34
N GLY A 216 2.21 -15.17 1.42
CA GLY A 216 1.58 -14.67 2.66
C GLY A 216 1.63 -15.66 3.83
N ALA A 217 1.76 -16.97 3.56
CA ALA A 217 1.84 -18.00 4.59
C ALA A 217 3.27 -18.26 5.09
N LEU A 218 4.29 -17.77 4.38
CA LEU A 218 5.69 -18.01 4.73
C LEU A 218 6.21 -17.03 5.80
N PRO A 219 7.28 -17.37 6.52
CA PRO A 219 8.08 -16.42 7.30
C PRO A 219 8.64 -15.27 6.45
N ASP A 220 8.85 -14.10 7.06
CA ASP A 220 9.25 -12.89 6.34
C ASP A 220 10.57 -13.07 5.56
N GLU A 221 11.59 -13.69 6.16
CA GLU A 221 12.88 -13.90 5.48
C GLU A 221 12.78 -14.91 4.31
N ASP A 222 11.96 -15.95 4.43
CA ASP A 222 11.72 -16.90 3.34
C ASP A 222 11.07 -16.22 2.12
N VAL A 223 10.14 -15.29 2.36
CA VAL A 223 9.54 -14.47 1.29
C VAL A 223 10.62 -13.56 0.68
N ILE A 224 11.43 -12.91 1.51
CA ILE A 224 12.50 -12.01 1.05
C ILE A 224 13.49 -12.76 0.15
N GLU A 225 13.96 -13.94 0.57
CA GLU A 225 14.88 -14.78 -0.21
C GLU A 225 14.31 -15.17 -1.56
N GLN A 226 13.04 -15.60 -1.60
CA GLN A 226 12.36 -15.94 -2.86
C GLN A 226 12.23 -14.72 -3.79
N LEU A 227 11.87 -13.55 -3.25
CA LEU A 227 11.71 -12.34 -4.06
C LEU A 227 13.05 -11.83 -4.59
N VAL A 228 14.12 -11.86 -3.78
CA VAL A 228 15.47 -11.38 -4.14
C VAL A 228 16.13 -12.27 -5.20
N ALA A 229 15.71 -13.52 -5.34
CA ALA A 229 16.17 -14.40 -6.43
C ALA A 229 15.83 -13.85 -7.83
N TYR A 230 14.84 -12.95 -7.95
CA TYR A 230 14.48 -12.33 -9.21
C TYR A 230 15.40 -11.14 -9.52
N LYS A 231 16.13 -11.22 -10.64
CA LYS A 231 17.01 -10.14 -11.13
C LYS A 231 16.30 -8.78 -11.08
N GLY A 232 16.92 -7.82 -10.40
CA GLY A 232 16.42 -6.44 -10.26
C GLY A 232 15.51 -6.21 -9.04
N ILE A 233 15.27 -7.24 -8.22
CA ILE A 233 14.68 -7.12 -6.89
C ILE A 233 15.80 -7.19 -5.86
N GLY A 234 15.98 -6.11 -5.10
CA GLY A 234 16.85 -6.09 -3.92
C GLY A 234 16.06 -6.22 -2.62
N ARG A 235 16.76 -6.40 -1.50
CA ARG A 235 16.14 -6.58 -0.18
C ARG A 235 15.16 -5.45 0.18
N TRP A 236 15.52 -4.20 -0.07
CA TRP A 236 14.62 -3.05 0.15
C TRP A 236 13.29 -3.17 -0.61
N THR A 237 13.31 -3.63 -1.86
CA THR A 237 12.10 -3.82 -2.67
C THR A 237 11.26 -4.97 -2.11
N ALA A 238 11.89 -6.08 -1.69
CA ALA A 238 11.20 -7.18 -1.04
C ALA A 238 10.54 -6.74 0.27
N GLU A 239 11.31 -6.17 1.20
CA GLU A 239 10.83 -5.68 2.50
C GLU A 239 9.68 -4.68 2.36
N THR A 240 9.79 -3.72 1.45
CA THR A 240 8.71 -2.75 1.18
C THR A 240 7.45 -3.44 0.64
N SER A 241 7.62 -4.49 -0.18
CA SER A 241 6.50 -5.27 -0.73
C SER A 241 5.84 -6.16 0.33
N LEU A 242 6.57 -6.67 1.32
CA LEU A 242 5.99 -7.36 2.47
C LEU A 242 5.09 -6.42 3.28
N ILE A 243 5.56 -5.19 3.52
CA ILE A 243 4.81 -4.19 4.29
C ILE A 243 3.54 -3.77 3.53
N ARG A 244 3.68 -3.40 2.25
CA ARG A 244 2.59 -2.79 1.46
C ARG A 244 1.70 -3.80 0.75
N GLY A 245 2.23 -4.96 0.40
CA GLY A 245 1.51 -6.01 -0.33
C GLY A 245 0.97 -7.11 0.57
N LEU A 246 1.68 -7.48 1.63
CA LEU A 246 1.28 -8.54 2.57
C LEU A 246 0.82 -8.01 3.93
N GLY A 247 0.94 -6.71 4.19
CA GLY A 247 0.52 -6.10 5.46
C GLY A 247 1.37 -6.55 6.66
N ARG A 248 2.62 -6.97 6.44
CA ARG A 248 3.51 -7.40 7.54
C ARG A 248 3.79 -6.23 8.48
N VAL A 249 3.55 -6.45 9.78
CA VAL A 249 3.66 -5.40 10.81
C VAL A 249 5.06 -5.26 11.41
N ASP A 250 5.95 -6.24 11.19
CA ASP A 250 7.28 -6.31 11.82
C ASP A 250 8.45 -6.42 10.82
N VAL A 251 8.37 -5.74 9.69
CA VAL A 251 9.45 -5.62 8.69
C VAL A 251 10.00 -4.20 8.66
N PHE A 252 11.32 -4.05 8.49
CA PHE A 252 11.98 -2.75 8.45
C PHE A 252 12.87 -2.60 7.20
N PRO A 253 12.51 -1.73 6.24
CA PRO A 253 13.23 -1.55 4.98
C PRO A 253 14.46 -0.64 5.18
N ALA A 254 15.49 -1.15 5.85
CA ALA A 254 16.66 -0.34 6.23
C ALA A 254 17.47 0.22 5.06
N GLY A 255 17.27 -0.28 3.84
CA GLY A 255 17.85 0.29 2.62
C GLY A 255 17.14 1.57 2.12
N ASP A 256 16.06 2.01 2.77
CA ASP A 256 15.32 3.21 2.40
C ASP A 256 16.08 4.47 2.84
N LEU A 257 16.92 5.00 1.95
CA LEU A 257 17.75 6.17 2.24
C LEU A 257 16.94 7.41 2.65
N GLY A 258 15.69 7.54 2.18
CA GLY A 258 14.82 8.66 2.56
C GLY A 258 14.40 8.54 4.03
N VAL A 259 13.94 7.36 4.43
CA VAL A 259 13.58 7.02 5.82
C VAL A 259 14.76 7.11 6.75
N VAL A 260 15.85 6.44 6.38
CA VAL A 260 17.05 6.35 7.22
C VAL A 260 17.63 7.73 7.46
N LYS A 261 17.70 8.56 6.43
CA LYS A 261 18.16 9.94 6.56
C LYS A 261 17.27 10.74 7.51
N LYS A 262 15.95 10.71 7.32
CA LYS A 262 15.03 11.50 8.16
C LYS A 262 14.98 11.01 9.60
N ILE A 263 14.94 9.69 9.84
CA ILE A 263 14.99 9.17 11.21
C ILE A 263 16.32 9.55 11.86
N ALA A 264 17.46 9.30 11.19
CA ALA A 264 18.78 9.58 11.76
C ALA A 264 18.98 11.07 12.06
N ILE A 265 18.63 11.95 11.12
CA ILE A 265 18.89 13.38 11.25
C ILE A 265 17.79 14.07 12.07
N ASP A 266 16.52 13.91 11.67
CA ASP A 266 15.42 14.74 12.18
C ASP A 266 14.88 14.19 13.51
N MET A 267 14.83 12.86 13.69
CA MET A 267 14.33 12.25 14.93
C MET A 267 15.43 11.97 15.95
N LEU A 268 16.62 11.54 15.50
CA LEU A 268 17.72 11.15 16.38
C LEU A 268 18.80 12.23 16.52
N GLY A 269 18.69 13.35 15.80
CA GLY A 269 19.64 14.47 15.89
C GLY A 269 21.06 14.14 15.43
N ARG A 270 21.24 13.11 14.59
CA ARG A 270 22.57 12.71 14.10
C ARG A 270 23.07 13.66 13.02
N SER A 271 24.37 13.96 13.04
CA SER A 271 25.03 14.80 12.03
C SER A 271 25.29 14.09 10.70
N LYS A 272 25.18 12.76 10.67
CA LYS A 272 25.38 11.93 9.47
C LYS A 272 24.25 10.92 9.32
N VAL A 273 23.99 10.54 8.07
CA VAL A 273 23.08 9.44 7.73
C VAL A 273 23.63 8.14 8.32
N ALA A 274 22.78 7.40 9.03
CA ALA A 274 23.13 6.10 9.57
C ALA A 274 23.28 5.07 8.44
N SER A 275 24.18 4.10 8.63
CA SER A 275 24.31 2.94 7.76
C SER A 275 23.09 2.01 7.88
N GLU A 276 22.91 1.13 6.88
CA GLU A 276 21.85 0.13 6.91
C GLU A 276 21.94 -0.75 8.16
N ALA A 277 23.15 -1.15 8.56
CA ALA A 277 23.37 -1.97 9.75
C ALA A 277 22.95 -1.26 11.04
N GLU A 278 23.34 0.01 11.22
CA GLU A 278 22.92 0.82 12.37
C GLU A 278 21.41 1.02 12.43
N MET A 279 20.75 1.13 11.28
CA MET A 279 19.30 1.29 11.22
C MET A 279 18.54 0.00 11.49
N ARG A 280 19.09 -1.15 11.09
CA ARG A 280 18.54 -2.46 11.46
C ARG A 280 18.62 -2.66 12.97
N ASP A 281 19.78 -2.40 13.57
CA ASP A 281 19.97 -2.45 15.02
C ASP A 281 19.01 -1.50 15.76
N PHE A 282 18.95 -0.24 15.32
CA PHE A 282 18.01 0.73 15.88
C PHE A 282 16.55 0.26 15.83
N SER A 283 16.14 -0.37 14.71
CA SER A 283 14.76 -0.83 14.52
C SER A 283 14.34 -1.93 15.50
N GLU A 284 15.27 -2.65 16.14
CA GLU A 284 14.94 -3.71 17.09
C GLU A 284 14.11 -3.21 18.28
N ARG A 285 14.26 -1.93 18.64
CA ARG A 285 13.44 -1.28 19.68
C ARG A 285 11.95 -1.20 19.35
N TRP A 286 11.61 -1.30 18.08
CA TRP A 286 10.24 -1.25 17.58
C TRP A 286 9.62 -2.62 17.39
N ARG A 287 10.32 -3.71 17.73
CA ARG A 287 9.71 -5.03 17.74
C ARG A 287 8.58 -5.14 18.77
N PRO A 288 7.56 -5.97 18.50
CA PRO A 288 7.33 -6.76 17.28
C PRO A 288 6.49 -6.01 16.23
N TYR A 289 6.68 -4.70 16.09
CA TYR A 289 5.83 -3.82 15.27
C TYR A 289 6.64 -2.81 14.43
N ARG A 290 7.81 -3.21 13.92
CA ARG A 290 8.73 -2.30 13.20
C ARG A 290 8.09 -1.57 12.03
N SER A 291 7.20 -2.20 11.27
CA SER A 291 6.51 -1.56 10.15
C SER A 291 5.44 -0.56 10.61
N LEU A 292 4.72 -0.88 11.69
CA LEU A 292 3.76 0.05 12.29
C LEU A 292 4.49 1.26 12.86
N ALA A 293 5.50 1.05 13.70
CA ALA A 293 6.34 2.12 14.22
C ALA A 293 6.89 3.03 13.12
N LEU A 294 7.34 2.42 12.00
CA LEU A 294 7.80 3.16 10.83
C LEU A 294 6.71 4.06 10.23
N ILE A 295 5.46 3.61 10.06
CA ILE A 295 4.41 4.49 9.50
C ILE A 295 4.03 5.65 10.43
N TYR A 296 4.11 5.46 11.75
CA TYR A 296 3.91 6.55 12.70
C TYR A 296 5.11 7.51 12.70
N ALA A 297 6.34 7.02 12.60
CA ALA A 297 7.52 7.87 12.41
C ALA A 297 7.40 8.70 11.11
N TYR A 298 6.91 8.08 10.02
CA TYR A 298 6.62 8.77 8.76
C TYR A 298 5.62 9.91 8.92
N ALA A 299 4.54 9.71 9.68
CA ALA A 299 3.51 10.72 9.85
C ALA A 299 4.06 11.98 10.56
N VAL A 300 5.00 11.82 11.50
CA VAL A 300 5.74 12.94 12.13
C VAL A 300 6.66 13.62 11.12
N LEU A 301 7.48 12.82 10.42
CA LEU A 301 8.56 13.30 9.55
C LEU A 301 8.09 14.04 8.29
N TYR A 302 6.82 13.87 7.92
CA TYR A 302 6.25 14.46 6.72
C TYR A 302 4.98 15.27 7.00
N GLY A 303 4.68 15.58 8.28
CA GLY A 303 3.49 16.34 8.69
C GLY A 303 3.30 17.62 7.85
N ASP A 304 2.06 17.86 7.41
CA ASP A 304 1.47 19.00 6.65
C ASP A 304 2.28 19.69 5.54
N GLN A 305 3.48 19.23 5.18
CA GLN A 305 4.36 19.85 4.17
C GLN A 305 4.03 19.44 2.72
N ASP A 306 2.79 19.06 2.46
CA ASP A 306 2.09 19.07 1.16
C ASP A 306 0.59 19.19 1.52
N PRO A 307 -0.18 20.09 0.88
CA PRO A 307 -1.23 20.86 1.54
C PRO A 307 -2.28 19.97 2.23
N PRO A 308 -2.89 20.45 3.34
CA PRO A 308 -4.11 19.85 3.83
C PRO A 308 -5.09 19.79 2.66
N LEU A 309 -5.77 18.65 2.48
CA LEU A 309 -7.05 18.65 1.80
C LEU A 309 -7.83 19.80 2.44
N ARG A 310 -8.03 20.88 1.69
CA ARG A 310 -8.87 21.98 2.15
C ARG A 310 -10.23 21.35 2.37
N CYS A 311 -10.60 21.10 3.62
CA CYS A 311 -12.00 21.13 3.99
C CYS A 311 -12.48 22.53 3.56
N ALA A 312 -13.41 22.57 2.62
CA ALA A 312 -14.14 23.79 2.32
C ALA A 312 -14.93 24.15 3.59
N ASP A 313 -14.41 25.14 4.33
CA ASP A 313 -15.22 25.87 5.30
C ASP A 313 -16.25 26.69 4.50
N SER A 314 -17.53 26.45 4.81
CA SER A 314 -18.73 27.26 4.52
C SER A 314 -19.09 27.60 3.07
#